data_AF-A0A1G7QLP6-F1
#
_entry.id   AF-A0A1G7QLP6-F1
#
_cell.length_a   1.000
_cell.length_b   1.000
_cell.length_c   1.000
_cell.angle_alpha   90.00
_cell.angle_beta   90.00
_cell.angle_gamma   90.00
#
_symmetry.space_group_name_H-M   'P 1'
#
loop_
_entity.id
_entity.type
_entity.pdbx_description
1 polymer ?
#
loop_
_entity_poly.entity_id
_entity_poly.type
_entity_poly.pdbx_seq_one_letter_code
_entity_poly.pdbx_strand_id
1 'polypeptide(L)'
;MISKPENIAEFPVAVRDASAPVIDWWVHHWMGAANPVVRMQVAWMETLFDAMQMEAELLTACATSQQEIIKCLSDQQTLKDPSVLGSCYQDAIEDFVNAHLNRMNRVNEMALDFRQRVWEEI
;
A
#
# COMPACT_ATOMS: atom_id res chain seq x y z
N MET A 1 -13.92 36.50 44.37
CA MET A 1 -14.41 35.11 44.40
C MET A 1 -13.95 34.42 43.13
N ILE A 2 -12.84 33.69 43.15
CA ILE A 2 -12.53 32.66 42.16
C ILE A 2 -11.91 31.50 42.95
N SER A 3 -12.74 30.53 43.31
CA SER A 3 -12.32 29.28 43.93
C SER A 3 -11.61 28.43 42.87
N LYS A 4 -10.36 28.07 43.17
CA LYS A 4 -9.52 27.14 42.40
C LYS A 4 -10.20 25.76 42.36
N PRO A 5 -10.28 25.06 41.21
CA PRO A 5 -10.79 23.71 41.18
C PRO A 5 -9.75 22.77 41.79
N GLU A 6 -10.05 22.29 42.99
CA GLU A 6 -9.31 21.25 43.67
C GLU A 6 -10.00 19.91 43.37
N ASN A 7 -9.53 19.22 42.33
CA ASN A 7 -9.61 17.77 42.25
C ASN A 7 -8.77 17.25 41.08
N ILE A 8 -7.47 17.13 41.31
CA ILE A 8 -6.68 16.08 40.67
C ILE A 8 -6.52 15.07 41.80
N ALA A 9 -7.15 13.91 41.68
CA ALA A 9 -6.99 12.83 42.64
C ALA A 9 -5.52 12.36 42.61
N GLU A 10 -4.67 12.99 43.42
CA GLU A 10 -3.30 12.56 43.63
C GLU A 10 -3.35 11.26 44.42
N PHE A 11 -3.01 10.15 43.75
CA PHE A 11 -2.82 8.88 44.43
C PHE A 11 -1.77 9.05 45.53
N PRO A 12 -2.02 8.55 46.76
CA PRO A 12 -1.03 8.59 47.83
C PRO A 12 0.28 7.97 47.36
N VAL A 13 1.42 8.58 47.69
CA VAL A 13 2.76 8.14 47.26
C VAL A 13 2.98 6.64 47.55
N ALA A 14 2.48 6.15 48.70
CA ALA A 14 2.53 4.74 49.06
C ALA A 14 1.81 3.80 48.06
N VAL A 15 0.70 4.24 47.47
CA VAL A 15 -0.05 3.47 46.45
C VAL A 15 0.70 3.49 45.11
N ARG A 16 1.34 4.61 44.77
CA ARG A 16 2.20 4.72 43.58
C ARG A 16 3.41 3.81 43.69
N ASP A 17 4.10 3.83 44.82
CA ASP A 17 5.31 3.03 45.02
C ASP A 17 4.98 1.52 45.09
N ALA A 18 3.85 1.16 45.70
CA ALA A 18 3.38 -0.22 45.73
C ALA A 18 2.90 -0.74 44.35
N SER A 19 2.44 0.15 43.46
CA SER A 19 1.98 -0.22 42.11
C SER A 19 3.08 -0.21 41.05
N ALA A 20 4.22 0.43 41.32
CA ALA A 20 5.38 0.48 40.41
C ALA A 20 5.78 -0.88 39.79
N PRO A 21 5.93 -1.98 40.54
CA PRO A 21 6.30 -3.29 39.95
C PRO A 21 5.21 -3.88 39.05
N VAL A 22 3.93 -3.61 39.34
CA VAL A 22 2.81 -4.06 38.50
C VAL A 22 2.77 -3.27 37.20
N ILE A 23 3.01 -1.95 37.28
CA ILE A 23 3.10 -1.07 36.10
C ILE A 23 4.29 -1.49 35.23
N ASP A 24 5.46 -1.72 35.84
CA ASP A 24 6.66 -2.15 35.12
C ASP A 24 6.45 -3.48 34.39
N TRP A 25 5.90 -4.48 35.09
CA TRP A 25 5.53 -5.77 34.50
C TRP A 25 4.54 -5.60 33.33
N TRP A 26 3.52 -4.75 33.51
CA TRP A 26 2.50 -4.51 32.49
C TRP A 26 3.11 -3.87 31.25
N VAL A 27 3.96 -2.85 31.40
CA VAL A 27 4.67 -2.19 30.28
C VAL A 27 5.60 -3.17 29.58
N HIS A 28 6.37 -3.96 30.33
CA HIS A 28 7.28 -4.96 29.75
C HIS A 28 6.53 -6.01 28.94
N HIS A 29 5.40 -6.49 29.47
CA HIS A 29 4.54 -7.46 28.78
C HIS A 29 3.90 -6.84 27.53
N TRP A 30 3.44 -5.59 27.61
CA TRP A 30 2.88 -4.86 26.47
C TRP A 30 3.90 -4.64 25.36
N MET A 31 5.14 -4.27 25.70
CA MET A 31 6.21 -4.12 24.69
C MET A 31 6.57 -5.44 24.03
N GLY A 32 6.55 -6.55 24.78
CA GLY A 32 6.69 -7.89 24.21
C GLY A 32 5.56 -8.26 23.25
N ALA A 33 4.31 -7.94 23.62
CA ALA A 33 3.10 -8.20 22.85
C ALA A 33 2.88 -7.23 21.67
N ALA A 34 3.50 -6.05 21.68
CA ALA A 34 3.40 -5.08 20.60
C ALA A 34 4.27 -5.44 19.38
N ASN A 35 5.27 -6.32 19.56
CA ASN A 35 6.22 -6.69 18.51
C ASN A 35 5.54 -7.33 17.28
N PRO A 36 4.62 -8.31 17.41
CA PRO A 36 3.88 -8.85 16.27
C PRO A 36 3.00 -7.81 15.58
N VAL A 37 2.38 -6.88 16.34
CA VAL A 37 1.55 -5.80 15.77
C VAL A 37 2.40 -4.86 14.92
N VAL A 38 3.60 -4.49 15.40
CA VAL A 38 4.53 -3.65 14.63
C VAL A 38 4.99 -4.37 13.36
N ARG A 39 5.28 -5.67 13.42
CA ARG A 39 5.67 -6.45 12.23
C ARG A 39 4.54 -6.59 11.22
N MET A 40 3.31 -6.77 11.68
CA MET A 40 2.13 -6.78 10.83
C MET A 40 1.91 -5.42 10.14
N GLN A 41 2.13 -4.31 10.85
CA GLN A 41 2.10 -2.96 10.26
C GLN A 41 3.18 -2.78 9.19
N VAL A 42 4.39 -3.29 9.42
CA VAL A 42 5.47 -3.27 8.41
C VAL A 42 5.06 -4.09 7.18
N ALA A 43 4.60 -5.32 7.35
CA ALA A 43 4.17 -6.18 6.23
C ALA A 43 3.03 -5.54 5.41
N TRP A 44 2.12 -4.82 6.08
CA TRP A 44 1.06 -4.06 5.41
C TRP A 44 1.60 -2.90 4.59
N MET A 45 2.53 -2.11 5.15
CA MET A 45 3.16 -0.98 4.44
C MET A 45 3.98 -1.43 3.23
N GLU A 46 4.73 -2.53 3.35
CA GLU A 46 5.46 -3.13 2.22
C GLU A 46 4.51 -3.54 1.09
N THR A 47 3.42 -4.22 1.44
CA THR A 47 2.40 -4.65 0.46
C THR A 47 1.76 -3.44 -0.24
N LEU A 48 1.49 -2.36 0.49
CA LEU A 48 0.98 -1.12 -0.10
C LEU A 48 1.98 -0.47 -1.06
N PHE A 49 3.26 -0.46 -0.71
CA PHE A 49 4.31 0.10 -1.55
C PHE A 49 4.43 -0.68 -2.86
N ASP A 50 4.45 -2.01 -2.79
CA ASP A 50 4.47 -2.88 -3.97
C ASP A 50 3.25 -2.64 -4.88
N ALA A 51 2.07 -2.44 -4.27
CA ALA A 51 0.85 -2.11 -5.01
C ALA A 51 0.94 -0.75 -5.71
N MET A 52 1.44 0.28 -5.03
CA MET A 52 1.66 1.61 -5.64
C MET A 52 2.65 1.55 -6.79
N GLN A 53 3.73 0.78 -6.66
CA GLN A 53 4.72 0.62 -7.71
C GLN A 53 4.09 -0.02 -8.97
N MET A 54 3.28 -1.06 -8.80
CA MET A 54 2.56 -1.68 -9.91
C MET A 54 1.60 -0.71 -10.63
N GLU A 55 0.87 0.11 -9.86
CA GLU A 55 -0.03 1.11 -10.46
C GLU A 55 0.76 2.18 -11.22
N ALA A 56 1.93 2.60 -10.70
CA ALA A 56 2.80 3.54 -11.40
C ALA A 56 3.36 2.97 -12.72
N GLU A 57 3.74 1.70 -12.73
CA GLU A 57 4.16 0.97 -13.93
C GLU A 57 3.03 0.93 -14.98
N LEU A 58 1.80 0.61 -14.56
CA LEU A 58 0.63 0.59 -15.45
C LEU A 58 0.30 1.99 -16.01
N LEU A 59 0.34 3.03 -15.17
CA LEU A 59 0.09 4.40 -15.60
C LEU A 59 1.12 4.87 -16.63
N THR A 60 2.37 4.46 -16.46
CA THR A 60 3.44 4.72 -17.43
C THR A 60 3.15 4.02 -18.75
N ALA A 61 2.82 2.72 -18.72
CA ALA A 61 2.43 1.98 -19.93
C ALA A 61 1.22 2.59 -20.64
N CYS A 62 0.23 3.07 -19.88
CA CYS A 62 -0.94 3.78 -20.40
C CYS A 62 -0.55 5.10 -21.09
N ALA A 63 0.31 5.90 -20.46
CA ALA A 63 0.78 7.16 -21.05
C ALA A 63 1.58 6.93 -22.35
N THR A 64 2.46 5.93 -22.36
CA THR A 64 3.22 5.52 -23.55
C THR A 64 2.29 5.04 -24.66
N SER A 65 1.32 4.17 -24.35
CA SER A 65 0.32 3.68 -25.30
C SER A 65 -0.49 4.84 -25.91
N GLN A 66 -0.93 5.80 -25.11
CA GLN A 66 -1.65 6.97 -25.61
C GLN A 66 -0.77 7.81 -26.54
N GLN A 67 0.52 7.96 -26.24
CA GLN A 67 1.45 8.67 -27.11
C GLN A 67 1.60 7.97 -28.48
N GLU A 68 1.69 6.63 -28.49
CA GLU A 68 1.72 5.85 -29.73
C GLU A 68 0.42 5.94 -30.52
N ILE A 69 -0.75 5.88 -29.86
CA ILE A 69 -2.06 6.08 -30.50
C ILE A 69 -2.13 7.47 -31.15
N ILE A 70 -1.68 8.52 -30.46
CA ILE A 70 -1.65 9.88 -31.01
C ILE A 70 -0.73 9.95 -32.24
N LYS A 71 0.42 9.28 -32.22
CA LYS A 71 1.31 9.18 -33.40
C LYS A 71 0.61 8.47 -34.56
N CYS A 72 -0.04 7.34 -34.31
CA CYS A 72 -0.81 6.61 -35.33
C CYS A 72 -1.88 7.49 -35.99
N LEU A 73 -2.57 8.32 -35.20
CA LEU A 73 -3.63 9.22 -35.67
C LEU A 73 -3.09 10.50 -36.33
N SER A 74 -1.83 10.86 -36.09
CA SER A 74 -1.20 12.06 -36.66
C SER A 74 -0.54 11.79 -38.02
N ASP A 75 -0.26 10.53 -38.34
CA ASP A 75 0.30 10.14 -39.63
C ASP A 75 -0.80 10.11 -40.71
N GLN A 76 -0.58 10.86 -41.79
CA GLN A 76 -1.51 10.92 -42.93
C GLN A 76 -1.58 9.60 -43.71
N GLN A 77 -0.58 8.74 -43.58
CA GLN A 77 -0.46 7.50 -44.33
C GLN A 77 -1.27 6.38 -43.68
N THR A 78 -1.22 6.26 -42.34
CA THR A 78 -2.11 5.41 -41.53
C THR A 78 -3.58 5.80 -41.71
N LEU A 79 -3.92 7.10 -41.79
CA LEU A 79 -5.31 7.54 -41.96
C LEU A 79 -5.92 7.21 -43.33
N LYS A 80 -5.10 6.95 -44.36
CA LYS A 80 -5.56 6.64 -45.72
C LYS A 80 -5.84 5.15 -45.92
N ASP A 81 -5.27 4.29 -45.07
CA ASP A 81 -5.43 2.84 -45.14
C ASP A 81 -5.99 2.30 -43.81
N PRO A 82 -7.27 1.90 -43.76
CA PRO A 82 -7.89 1.35 -42.56
C PRO A 82 -7.18 0.12 -41.98
N SER A 83 -6.50 -0.68 -42.81
CA SER A 83 -5.77 -1.86 -42.35
C SER A 83 -4.51 -1.47 -41.58
N VAL A 84 -3.80 -0.45 -42.06
CA VAL A 84 -2.58 0.10 -41.42
C VAL A 84 -2.93 0.87 -40.14
N LEU A 85 -4.07 1.57 -40.12
CA LEU A 85 -4.57 2.19 -38.89
C LEU A 85 -4.91 1.14 -37.81
N GLY A 86 -5.56 0.04 -38.21
CA GLY A 86 -5.91 -1.07 -37.32
C GLY A 86 -4.68 -1.72 -36.70
N SER A 87 -3.65 -2.01 -37.50
CA SER A 87 -2.40 -2.58 -36.99
C SER A 87 -1.67 -1.61 -36.05
N CYS A 88 -1.54 -0.33 -36.45
CA CYS A 88 -0.90 0.68 -35.60
C CYS A 88 -1.59 0.84 -34.24
N TYR A 89 -2.93 0.79 -34.21
CA TYR A 89 -3.68 0.84 -32.96
C TYR A 89 -3.51 -0.42 -32.11
N GLN A 90 -3.52 -1.61 -32.73
CA GLN A 90 -3.28 -2.87 -32.03
C GLN A 90 -1.89 -2.89 -31.40
N ASP A 91 -0.86 -2.51 -32.15
CA ASP A 91 0.51 -2.45 -31.67
C ASP A 91 0.63 -1.44 -30.51
N ALA A 92 0.00 -0.26 -30.65
CA ALA A 92 0.03 0.78 -29.62
C ALA A 92 -0.66 0.40 -28.31
N ILE A 93 -1.63 -0.52 -28.32
CA ILE A 93 -2.36 -0.94 -27.12
C ILE A 93 -1.87 -2.27 -26.54
N GLU A 94 -1.14 -3.07 -27.32
CA GLU A 94 -0.60 -4.37 -26.90
C GLU A 94 0.25 -4.25 -25.63
N ASP A 95 1.16 -3.27 -25.59
CA ASP A 95 2.01 -3.02 -24.42
C ASP A 95 1.21 -2.70 -23.15
N PHE A 96 0.14 -1.91 -23.29
CA PHE A 96 -0.75 -1.59 -22.17
C PHE A 96 -1.53 -2.83 -21.69
N VAL A 97 -2.06 -3.62 -22.62
CA VAL A 97 -2.81 -4.84 -22.30
C VAL A 97 -1.89 -5.84 -21.59
N ASN A 98 -0.67 -6.03 -22.08
CA ASN A 98 0.32 -6.89 -21.47
C ASN A 98 0.69 -6.41 -20.06
N ALA A 99 0.94 -5.11 -19.88
CA ALA A 99 1.20 -4.53 -18.55
C ALA A 99 0.01 -4.73 -17.60
N HIS A 100 -1.22 -4.57 -18.08
CA HIS A 100 -2.43 -4.76 -17.29
C HIS A 100 -2.64 -6.22 -16.86
N LEU A 101 -2.42 -7.18 -17.76
CA LEU A 101 -2.51 -8.60 -17.45
C LEU A 101 -1.44 -9.03 -16.43
N ASN A 102 -0.20 -8.56 -16.61
CA ASN A 102 0.88 -8.82 -15.66
C ASN A 102 0.56 -8.26 -14.27
N ARG A 103 -0.02 -7.06 -14.20
CA ARG A 103 -0.48 -6.47 -12.95
C ARG A 103 -1.53 -7.34 -12.25
N MET A 104 -2.52 -7.84 -12.97
CA MET A 104 -3.57 -8.69 -12.40
C MET A 104 -3.01 -9.98 -11.80
N ASN A 105 -2.03 -10.59 -12.48
CA ASN A 105 -1.36 -11.78 -11.96
C ASN A 105 -0.59 -11.47 -10.67
N ARG A 106 0.22 -10.40 -10.66
CA ARG A 106 0.97 -9.98 -9.45
C ARG A 106 0.07 -9.60 -8.28
N VAL A 107 -1.06 -8.93 -8.52
CA VAL A 107 -2.02 -8.57 -7.46
C VAL A 107 -2.58 -9.83 -6.79
N ASN A 108 -2.86 -10.89 -7.56
CA ASN A 108 -3.34 -12.15 -7.01
C ASN A 108 -2.28 -12.85 -6.15
N GLU A 109 -1.02 -12.84 -6.60
CA GLU A 109 0.12 -13.38 -5.84
C GLU A 109 0.36 -12.59 -4.54
N MET A 110 0.35 -11.27 -4.59
CA MET A 110 0.52 -10.41 -3.41
C MET A 110 -0.55 -10.65 -2.34
N ALA A 111 -1.80 -10.90 -2.73
CA ALA A 111 -2.86 -11.19 -1.77
C ALA A 111 -2.66 -12.54 -1.06
N LEU A 112 -1.97 -13.49 -1.68
CA LEU A 112 -1.56 -14.75 -1.04
C LEU A 112 -0.38 -14.51 -0.10
N ASP A 113 0.66 -13.83 -0.57
CA ASP A 113 1.87 -13.53 0.20
C ASP A 113 1.57 -12.70 1.45
N PHE A 114 0.74 -11.66 1.33
CA PHE A 114 0.34 -10.84 2.48
C PHE A 114 -0.37 -11.66 3.55
N ARG A 115 -1.32 -12.53 3.14
CA ARG A 115 -2.03 -13.40 4.09
C ARG A 115 -1.08 -14.35 4.79
N GLN A 116 -0.11 -14.89 4.07
CA GLN A 116 0.91 -15.75 4.67
C GLN A 116 1.78 -14.98 5.68
N ARG A 117 2.31 -13.80 5.33
CA ARG A 117 3.13 -12.98 6.23
C ARG A 117 2.36 -12.55 7.49
N VAL A 118 1.08 -12.23 7.35
CA VAL A 118 0.22 -11.92 8.52
C VAL A 118 -0.01 -13.15 9.38
N TRP A 119 -0.22 -14.32 8.78
CA TRP A 119 -0.45 -15.56 9.51
C TRP A 119 0.78 -16.05 10.29
N GLU A 120 1.98 -15.78 9.79
CA GLU A 120 3.24 -16.11 10.48
C GLU A 120 3.47 -15.26 11.75
N GLU A 121 2.76 -14.13 11.90
CA GLU A 121 2.88 -13.22 13.05
C GLU A 121 1.71 -13.34 14.06
N ILE A 122 0.69 -14.17 13.80
CA ILE A 122 -0.45 -14.45 14.71
C ILE A 122 -0.18 -15.74 15.50
#